data_AF-A0A918I316-F1
#
_entry.id   AF-A0A918I316-F1
#
_cell.length_a   1.000
_cell.length_b   1.000
_cell.length_c   1.000
_cell.angle_alpha   90.00
_cell.angle_beta   90.00
_cell.angle_gamma   90.00
#
_symmetry.space_group_name_H-M   'P 1'
#
loop_
_entity.id
_entity.type
_entity.pdbx_description
1 polymer ?
#
loop_
_entity_poly.entity_id
_entity_poly.type
_entity_poly.pdbx_seq_one_letter_code
_entity_poly.pdbx_strand_id
1 'polypeptide(L)'
;MSEASQEPAPSRLVKAGVIVTLLASAAGLITTAVATLYDAKVARSQLAQSRQVADEKTRVQAARVSYWVDRPPDGTSRVHLMNRSLDPISNIHMTFRAEWDDHDVPSGLHKTAWVSFAVVVPSVPPCSDMVFSEDSLRFKERKKGDRPSYRAPYEKAPPPDEGWRDFGDTRPWLNAWAAKFADRNGVSWVRERNGLLTRGDRTPAPGWGLQGAVIAVAESPQTLKSCGE
;
A
#
# COMPACT_ATOMS: atom_id res chain seq x y z
N MET A 1 18.86 63.89 -67.82
CA MET A 1 18.39 64.08 -66.44
C MET A 1 16.96 63.55 -66.36
N SER A 2 16.81 62.51 -65.53
CA SER A 2 15.61 61.78 -65.08
C SER A 2 14.27 61.97 -65.79
N GLU A 3 13.85 60.93 -66.51
CA GLU A 3 12.44 60.58 -66.68
C GLU A 3 11.88 60.04 -65.35
N ALA A 4 10.91 60.73 -64.79
CA ALA A 4 10.15 60.25 -63.64
C ALA A 4 9.01 59.35 -64.17
N SER A 5 9.18 58.03 -64.06
CA SER A 5 8.09 57.08 -64.31
C SER A 5 7.02 57.24 -63.22
N GLN A 6 5.84 57.69 -63.62
CA GLN A 6 4.69 57.84 -62.76
C GLN A 6 3.97 56.50 -62.63
N GLU A 7 4.05 55.90 -61.45
CA GLU A 7 3.46 54.59 -61.12
C GLU A 7 1.91 54.69 -61.11
N PRO A 8 1.18 53.78 -61.79
CA PRO A 8 -0.27 53.85 -61.85
C PRO A 8 -0.89 53.51 -60.49
N ALA A 9 -1.76 54.40 -60.01
CA ALA A 9 -2.47 54.21 -58.75
C ALA A 9 -3.30 52.90 -58.77
N PRO A 10 -3.23 52.08 -57.70
CA PRO A 10 -3.88 50.77 -57.67
C PRO A 10 -5.40 50.88 -57.83
N SER A 11 -5.95 50.06 -58.72
CA SER A 11 -7.39 50.01 -59.03
C SER A 11 -8.21 49.63 -57.79
N ARG A 12 -9.46 50.10 -57.71
CA ARG A 12 -10.36 49.86 -56.55
C ARG A 12 -10.55 48.36 -56.24
N LEU A 13 -10.42 47.49 -57.25
CA LEU A 13 -10.45 46.03 -57.11
C LEU A 13 -9.29 45.48 -56.26
N VAL A 14 -8.08 46.02 -56.43
CA VAL A 14 -6.89 45.61 -55.66
C VAL A 14 -7.06 45.95 -54.18
N LYS A 15 -7.61 47.14 -53.88
CA LYS A 15 -7.89 47.56 -52.50
C LYS A 15 -8.95 46.69 -51.82
N ALA A 16 -10.01 46.30 -52.55
CA ALA A 16 -11.04 45.40 -52.03
C ALA A 16 -10.49 43.98 -51.75
N GLY A 17 -9.65 43.45 -52.63
CA GLY A 17 -9.00 42.15 -52.44
C GLY A 17 -8.17 42.08 -51.16
N VAL A 18 -7.33 43.10 -50.90
CA VAL A 18 -6.47 43.16 -49.71
C VAL A 18 -7.29 43.17 -48.41
N ILE A 19 -8.39 43.92 -48.36
CA ILE A 19 -9.26 43.99 -47.17
C ILE A 19 -9.90 42.62 -46.88
N VAL A 20 -10.37 41.92 -47.91
CA VAL A 20 -10.95 40.58 -47.76
C VAL A 20 -9.92 39.59 -47.26
N THR A 21 -8.69 39.62 -47.78
CA THR A 21 -7.61 38.75 -47.30
C THR A 21 -7.28 39.00 -45.83
N LEU A 22 -7.17 40.28 -45.42
CA LEU A 22 -6.94 40.65 -44.02
C LEU A 22 -8.04 40.14 -43.08
N LEU A 23 -9.30 40.29 -43.48
CA LEU A 23 -10.44 39.80 -42.69
C LEU A 23 -10.45 38.27 -42.59
N ALA A 24 -10.15 37.57 -43.69
CA ALA A 24 -10.05 36.12 -43.71
C ALA A 24 -8.91 35.61 -42.82
N SER A 25 -7.75 36.27 -42.84
CA SER A 25 -6.61 35.95 -41.97
C SER A 25 -6.95 36.19 -40.50
N ALA A 26 -7.60 37.31 -40.16
CA ALA A 26 -8.02 37.61 -38.80
C ALA A 26 -9.06 36.60 -38.29
N ALA A 27 -10.05 36.25 -39.11
CA ALA A 27 -11.04 35.23 -38.78
C ALA A 27 -10.39 33.85 -38.56
N GLY A 28 -9.40 33.48 -39.38
CA GLY A 28 -8.62 32.26 -39.22
C GLY A 28 -7.85 32.20 -37.89
N LEU A 29 -7.23 33.31 -37.48
CA LEU A 29 -6.51 33.37 -36.20
C LEU A 29 -7.46 33.20 -34.99
N ILE A 30 -8.65 33.79 -35.07
CA ILE A 30 -9.66 33.67 -34.00
C ILE A 30 -10.14 32.23 -33.89
N THR A 31 -10.44 31.55 -35.01
CA THR A 31 -10.89 30.15 -34.98
C THR A 31 -9.79 29.22 -34.46
N THR A 32 -8.52 29.46 -34.82
CA THR A 32 -7.38 28.71 -34.25
C THR A 32 -7.25 28.93 -32.74
N ALA A 33 -7.38 30.18 -32.26
CA ALA A 33 -7.31 30.49 -30.84
C ALA A 33 -8.42 29.81 -30.03
N VAL A 34 -9.65 29.81 -30.56
CA VAL A 34 -10.78 29.10 -29.96
C VAL A 34 -10.52 27.60 -29.93
N ALA A 35 -10.11 26.98 -31.04
CA ALA A 35 -9.79 25.56 -31.10
C ALA A 35 -8.75 25.17 -30.03
N THR A 36 -7.67 25.94 -29.93
CA THR A 36 -6.59 25.70 -28.95
C THR A 36 -7.10 25.79 -27.50
N LEU A 37 -8.00 26.74 -27.19
CA LEU A 37 -8.60 26.86 -25.86
C LEU A 37 -9.51 25.68 -25.53
N TYR A 38 -10.27 25.17 -26.50
CA TYR A 38 -11.09 23.98 -26.32
C TYR A 38 -10.23 22.72 -26.13
N ASP A 39 -9.19 22.55 -26.95
CA ASP A 39 -8.26 21.43 -26.84
C ASP A 39 -7.55 21.44 -25.47
N ALA A 40 -7.11 22.61 -25.00
CA ALA A 40 -6.52 22.75 -23.67
C ALA A 40 -7.50 22.38 -22.53
N LYS A 41 -8.80 22.67 -22.68
CA LYS A 41 -9.82 22.28 -21.69
C LYS A 41 -10.09 20.78 -21.72
N VAL A 42 -10.19 20.17 -22.90
CA VAL A 42 -10.42 18.73 -23.07
C VAL A 42 -9.22 17.92 -22.58
N ALA A 43 -7.99 18.36 -22.86
CA ALA A 43 -6.79 17.72 -22.34
C ALA A 43 -6.77 17.72 -20.80
N ARG A 44 -7.20 18.81 -20.16
CA ARG A 44 -7.30 18.89 -18.70
C ARG A 44 -8.37 17.95 -18.13
N SER A 45 -9.53 17.82 -18.78
CA SER A 45 -10.58 16.92 -18.31
C SER A 45 -10.18 15.44 -18.46
N GLN A 46 -9.55 15.08 -19.57
CA GLN A 46 -9.03 13.72 -19.78
C GLN A 46 -7.97 13.35 -18.73
N LEU A 47 -7.04 14.27 -18.42
CA LEU A 47 -6.04 14.06 -17.36
C LEU A 47 -6.68 13.84 -15.99
N ALA A 48 -7.73 14.60 -15.65
CA ALA A 48 -8.45 14.44 -14.39
C ALA A 48 -9.16 13.08 -14.31
N GLN A 49 -9.82 12.66 -15.40
CA GLN A 49 -10.47 11.36 -15.48
C GLN A 49 -9.46 10.21 -15.39
N SER A 50 -8.33 10.31 -16.10
CA SER A 50 -7.27 9.30 -16.03
C SER A 50 -6.70 9.16 -14.63
N ARG A 51 -6.55 10.27 -13.88
CA ARG A 51 -6.10 10.23 -12.48
C ARG A 51 -7.09 9.50 -11.58
N GLN A 52 -8.38 9.78 -11.71
CA GLN A 52 -9.43 9.11 -10.91
C GLN A 52 -9.45 7.60 -11.16
N VAL A 53 -9.39 7.18 -12.42
CA VAL A 53 -9.35 5.76 -12.78
C VAL A 53 -8.08 5.09 -12.27
N ALA A 54 -6.94 5.78 -12.31
CA ALA A 54 -5.68 5.26 -11.76
C ALA A 54 -5.75 5.07 -10.24
N ASP A 55 -6.29 6.06 -9.52
CA ASP A 55 -6.48 5.99 -8.07
C ASP A 55 -7.44 4.86 -7.67
N GLU A 56 -8.54 4.70 -8.41
CA GLU A 56 -9.50 3.63 -8.18
C GLU A 56 -8.88 2.25 -8.39
N LYS A 57 -8.17 2.04 -9.51
CA LYS A 57 -7.46 0.77 -9.77
C LYS A 57 -6.44 0.46 -8.68
N THR A 58 -5.71 1.48 -8.21
CA THR A 58 -4.73 1.33 -7.12
C THR A 58 -5.43 0.90 -5.83
N ARG A 59 -6.57 1.50 -5.49
CA ARG A 59 -7.35 1.13 -4.30
C ARG A 59 -7.94 -0.26 -4.41
N VAL A 60 -8.45 -0.66 -5.58
CA VAL A 60 -8.98 -2.01 -5.84
C VAL A 60 -7.88 -3.06 -5.68
N GLN A 61 -6.68 -2.79 -6.17
CA GLN A 61 -5.54 -3.68 -5.99
C GLN A 61 -5.19 -3.83 -4.49
N ALA A 62 -5.06 -2.72 -3.76
CA ALA A 62 -4.76 -2.75 -2.33
C ALA A 62 -5.88 -3.42 -1.52
N ALA A 63 -7.14 -3.33 -1.97
CA ALA A 63 -8.27 -4.01 -1.34
C ALA A 63 -8.16 -5.55 -1.38
N ARG A 64 -7.38 -6.11 -2.29
CA ARG A 64 -7.12 -7.57 -2.40
C ARG A 64 -6.10 -8.09 -1.39
N VAL A 65 -5.43 -7.21 -0.64
CA VAL A 65 -4.56 -7.62 0.47
C VAL A 65 -5.40 -7.72 1.73
N SER A 66 -5.39 -8.87 2.38
CA SER A 66 -6.16 -9.14 3.59
C SER A 66 -5.31 -9.88 4.62
N TYR A 67 -5.69 -9.74 5.88
CA TYR A 67 -5.14 -10.55 6.97
C TYR A 67 -6.28 -10.98 7.88
N TRP A 68 -6.14 -12.13 8.53
CA TRP A 68 -7.09 -12.64 9.50
C TRP A 68 -6.36 -13.57 10.48
N VAL A 69 -7.09 -13.96 11.52
CA VAL A 69 -6.67 -15.07 12.38
C VAL A 69 -7.65 -16.20 12.19
N ASP A 70 -7.16 -17.40 12.01
CA ASP A 70 -7.95 -18.61 12.06
C ASP A 70 -7.48 -19.49 13.23
N ARG A 71 -8.37 -20.42 13.62
CA ARG A 71 -8.09 -21.44 14.63
C ARG A 71 -8.67 -22.76 14.14
N PRO A 72 -7.88 -23.61 13.49
CA PRO A 72 -8.35 -24.90 13.02
C PRO A 72 -8.78 -25.80 14.19
N PRO A 73 -9.43 -26.96 13.92
CA PRO A 73 -9.87 -27.89 14.96
C PRO A 73 -8.75 -28.43 15.85
N ASP A 74 -7.50 -28.34 15.39
CA ASP A 74 -6.32 -28.69 16.20
C ASP A 74 -6.09 -27.73 17.37
N GLY A 75 -6.74 -26.56 17.38
CA GLY A 75 -6.64 -25.53 18.41
C GLY A 75 -5.49 -24.54 18.23
N THR A 76 -4.66 -24.69 17.19
CA THR A 76 -3.56 -23.76 16.89
C THR A 76 -4.09 -22.46 16.32
N SER A 77 -3.71 -21.32 16.87
CA SER A 77 -4.01 -20.01 16.29
C SER A 77 -2.99 -19.70 15.19
N ARG A 78 -3.44 -19.20 14.04
CA ARG A 78 -2.55 -18.78 12.96
C ARG A 78 -2.95 -17.41 12.44
N VAL A 79 -1.96 -16.56 12.19
CA VAL A 79 -2.18 -15.26 11.54
C VAL A 79 -1.87 -15.43 10.07
N HIS A 80 -2.82 -15.05 9.23
CA HIS A 80 -2.68 -15.06 7.78
C HIS A 80 -2.44 -13.65 7.26
N LEU A 81 -1.52 -13.52 6.30
CA LEU A 81 -1.31 -12.34 5.48
C LEU A 81 -1.37 -12.76 4.01
N MET A 82 -2.49 -12.45 3.37
CA MET A 82 -2.76 -12.89 2.01
C MET A 82 -2.71 -11.72 1.04
N ASN A 83 -1.96 -11.92 -0.05
CA ASN A 83 -1.97 -11.04 -1.21
C ASN A 83 -2.75 -11.72 -2.36
N ARG A 84 -4.00 -11.31 -2.58
CA ARG A 84 -4.79 -11.76 -3.74
C ARG A 84 -4.61 -10.87 -4.98
N SER A 85 -3.67 -9.94 -4.95
CA SER A 85 -3.33 -9.16 -6.14
C SER A 85 -2.46 -9.98 -7.11
N LEU A 86 -2.53 -9.63 -8.40
CA LEU A 86 -1.59 -10.08 -9.43
C LEU A 86 -0.22 -9.42 -9.28
N ASP A 87 -0.12 -8.40 -8.44
CA ASP A 87 1.09 -7.64 -8.22
C ASP A 87 1.66 -7.93 -6.82
N PRO A 88 2.99 -7.95 -6.65
CA PRO A 88 3.60 -8.10 -5.33
C PRO A 88 3.31 -6.87 -4.46
N ILE A 89 3.37 -7.09 -3.15
CA ILE A 89 3.39 -6.01 -2.15
C ILE A 89 4.69 -6.06 -1.38
N SER A 90 5.14 -4.90 -0.88
CA SER A 90 6.43 -4.75 -0.21
C SER A 90 6.32 -3.96 1.09
N ASN A 91 7.41 -3.91 1.86
CA ASN A 91 7.53 -3.10 3.09
C ASN A 91 6.37 -3.33 4.06
N ILE A 92 6.02 -4.60 4.29
CA ILE A 92 4.88 -4.94 5.10
C ILE A 92 5.27 -4.78 6.57
N HIS A 93 4.48 -4.02 7.33
CA HIS A 93 4.56 -3.96 8.78
C HIS A 93 3.24 -4.44 9.37
N MET A 94 3.24 -5.61 10.01
CA MET A 94 2.06 -6.20 10.62
C MET A 94 2.20 -6.23 12.14
N THR A 95 1.10 -6.02 12.86
CA THR A 95 1.05 -6.18 14.31
C THR A 95 -0.08 -7.10 14.71
N PHE A 96 0.19 -7.97 15.67
CA PHE A 96 -0.78 -8.86 16.28
C PHE A 96 -0.38 -9.15 17.73
N ARG A 97 -1.29 -9.76 18.49
CA ARG A 97 -1.07 -10.10 19.90
C ARG A 97 -1.40 -11.55 20.16
N ALA A 98 -0.72 -12.12 21.14
CA ALA A 98 -1.12 -13.36 21.80
C ALA A 98 -1.74 -13.01 23.16
N GLU A 99 -2.94 -13.51 23.39
CA GLU A 99 -3.72 -13.36 24.61
C GLU A 99 -4.04 -14.76 25.17
N TRP A 100 -4.13 -14.88 26.49
CA TRP A 100 -4.48 -16.13 27.16
C TRP A 100 -5.77 -15.94 27.95
N ASP A 101 -6.50 -17.02 28.12
CA ASP A 101 -7.52 -17.09 29.17
C ASP A 101 -6.81 -17.12 30.54
N ASP A 102 -7.45 -16.59 31.58
CA ASP A 102 -6.88 -16.41 32.93
C ASP A 102 -6.29 -17.69 33.57
N HIS A 103 -6.66 -18.85 33.04
CA HIS A 103 -6.24 -20.18 33.51
C HIS A 103 -5.03 -20.76 32.76
N ASP A 104 -4.69 -20.23 31.58
CA ASP A 104 -3.67 -20.81 30.67
C ASP A 104 -2.41 -19.94 30.55
N VAL A 105 -2.25 -18.97 31.44
CA VAL A 105 -1.12 -18.05 31.43
C VAL A 105 0.18 -18.80 31.79
N PRO A 106 1.22 -18.76 30.93
CA PRO A 106 2.50 -19.40 31.20
C PRO A 106 3.07 -19.03 32.58
N SER A 107 3.63 -20.01 33.27
CA SER A 107 4.27 -19.80 34.58
C SER A 107 5.34 -18.69 34.49
N GLY A 108 5.23 -17.68 35.36
CA GLY A 108 6.11 -16.52 35.37
C GLY A 108 5.58 -15.30 34.61
N LEU A 109 4.46 -15.41 33.89
CA LEU A 109 3.75 -14.26 33.34
C LEU A 109 2.67 -13.77 34.31
N HIS A 110 2.46 -12.45 34.37
CA HIS A 110 1.31 -11.88 35.07
C HIS A 110 0.00 -12.25 34.35
N LYS A 111 -1.07 -12.49 35.09
CA LYS A 111 -2.39 -12.89 34.53
C LYS A 111 -2.94 -11.93 33.47
N THR A 112 -2.54 -10.66 33.50
CA THR A 112 -2.97 -9.63 32.55
C THR A 112 -1.97 -9.38 31.41
N ALA A 113 -0.94 -10.21 31.28
CA ALA A 113 0.12 -9.99 30.31
C ALA A 113 -0.23 -10.61 28.96
N TRP A 114 -0.39 -9.77 27.93
CA TRP A 114 -0.40 -10.21 26.54
C TRP A 114 0.97 -9.95 25.89
N VAL A 115 1.28 -10.73 24.85
CA VAL A 115 2.49 -10.57 24.06
C VAL A 115 2.16 -9.85 22.76
N SER A 116 2.84 -8.74 22.49
CA SER A 116 2.68 -8.00 21.24
C SER A 116 3.80 -8.34 20.25
N PHE A 117 3.41 -8.69 19.04
CA PHE A 117 4.29 -8.96 17.91
C PHE A 117 4.22 -7.80 16.92
N ALA A 118 5.38 -7.39 16.40
CA ALA A 118 5.44 -6.55 15.20
C ALA A 118 6.39 -7.21 14.21
N VAL A 119 5.89 -7.42 13.00
CA VAL A 119 6.57 -8.19 11.96
C VAL A 119 6.84 -7.28 10.77
N VAL A 120 8.06 -7.38 10.23
CA VAL A 120 8.44 -6.68 9.01
C VAL A 120 8.71 -7.71 7.91
N VAL A 121 7.83 -7.79 6.91
CA VAL A 121 8.01 -8.67 5.75
C VAL A 121 8.51 -7.83 4.58
N PRO A 122 9.66 -8.16 3.96
CA PRO A 122 10.17 -7.38 2.84
C PRO A 122 9.23 -7.36 1.64
N SER A 123 8.67 -8.53 1.30
CA SER A 123 7.78 -8.70 0.15
C SER A 123 6.86 -9.91 0.34
N VAL A 124 5.63 -9.81 -0.18
CA VAL A 124 4.71 -10.93 -0.34
C VAL A 124 4.39 -11.08 -1.83
N PRO A 125 4.65 -12.27 -2.43
CA PRO A 125 4.38 -12.52 -3.85
C PRO A 125 2.92 -12.31 -4.25
N PRO A 126 2.63 -12.12 -5.54
CA PRO A 126 1.27 -12.22 -6.06
C PRO A 126 0.61 -13.53 -5.65
N CYS A 127 -0.71 -13.46 -5.41
CA CYS A 127 -1.55 -14.64 -5.22
C CYS A 127 -0.97 -15.64 -4.21
N SER A 128 -0.56 -15.14 -3.05
CA SER A 128 0.07 -15.96 -2.02
C SER A 128 -0.51 -15.68 -0.64
N ASP A 129 -0.39 -16.65 0.25
CA ASP A 129 -0.75 -16.56 1.65
C ASP A 129 0.45 -16.86 2.54
N MET A 130 0.74 -15.95 3.46
CA MET A 130 1.83 -16.08 4.43
C MET A 130 1.23 -16.34 5.81
N VAL A 131 1.67 -17.43 6.43
CA VAL A 131 1.11 -17.92 7.68
C VAL A 131 2.13 -17.80 8.81
N PHE A 132 1.69 -17.23 9.93
CA PHE A 132 2.41 -17.18 11.19
C PHE A 132 1.72 -18.10 12.19
N SER A 133 2.32 -19.27 12.44
CA SER A 133 1.83 -20.24 13.42
C SER A 133 2.46 -20.03 14.79
N GLU A 134 1.81 -20.49 15.86
CA GLU A 134 2.34 -20.48 17.24
C GLU A 134 3.78 -21.01 17.34
N ASP A 135 4.12 -22.04 16.56
CA ASP A 135 5.47 -22.65 16.55
C ASP A 135 6.56 -21.70 16.05
N SER A 136 6.19 -20.72 15.23
CA SER A 136 7.08 -19.67 14.72
C SER A 136 7.18 -18.46 15.65
N LEU A 137 6.43 -18.43 16.77
CA LEU A 137 6.36 -17.28 17.67
C LEU A 137 7.14 -17.57 18.94
N ARG A 138 7.93 -16.58 19.40
CA ARG A 138 8.57 -16.59 20.73
C ARG A 138 8.46 -15.27 21.42
N PHE A 139 8.58 -15.27 22.72
CA PHE A 139 8.42 -14.07 23.52
C PHE A 139 9.44 -14.00 24.63
N LYS A 140 9.74 -12.79 25.07
CA LYS A 140 10.55 -12.56 26.27
C LYS A 140 9.98 -11.42 27.08
N GLU A 141 10.25 -11.46 28.38
CA GLU A 141 9.93 -10.33 29.24
C GLU A 141 10.73 -9.11 28.83
N ARG A 142 10.04 -7.96 28.79
CA ARG A 142 10.66 -6.70 28.41
C ARG A 142 11.58 -6.24 29.53
N LYS A 143 12.87 -6.08 29.27
CA LYS A 143 13.77 -5.36 30.18
C LYS A 143 13.53 -3.86 30.07
N LYS A 144 13.74 -3.14 31.17
CA LYS A 144 13.65 -1.67 31.17
C LYS A 144 14.66 -1.11 30.17
N GLY A 145 14.18 -0.45 29.11
CA GLY A 145 15.01 0.10 28.03
C GLY A 145 14.88 -0.63 26.69
N ASP A 146 14.26 -1.81 26.65
CA ASP A 146 14.03 -2.54 25.40
C ASP A 146 13.05 -1.75 24.51
N ARG A 147 13.43 -1.57 23.24
CA ARG A 147 12.56 -0.93 22.25
C ARG A 147 11.31 -1.80 22.02
N PRO A 148 10.09 -1.24 22.04
CA PRO A 148 8.88 -2.00 21.84
C PRO A 148 8.91 -2.63 20.45
N SER A 149 8.81 -3.96 20.41
CA SER A 149 8.91 -4.84 19.24
C SER A 149 10.29 -4.97 18.61
N TYR A 150 10.73 -6.22 18.48
CA TYR A 150 11.86 -6.57 17.64
C TYR A 150 11.41 -6.43 16.18
N ARG A 151 11.73 -5.30 15.55
CA ARG A 151 11.60 -5.13 14.09
C ARG A 151 12.74 -5.89 13.40
N ALA A 152 12.86 -7.19 13.63
CA ALA A 152 13.88 -7.96 12.94
C ALA A 152 13.46 -8.18 11.49
N PRO A 153 14.35 -7.90 10.52
CA PRO A 153 14.17 -8.42 9.18
C PRO A 153 14.22 -9.96 9.24
N TYR A 154 13.37 -10.54 8.41
CA TYR A 154 12.94 -11.93 8.28
C TYR A 154 14.00 -13.05 8.19
N GLU A 155 15.29 -12.78 8.43
CA GLU A 155 16.36 -13.68 7.98
C GLU A 155 17.01 -14.51 9.08
N LYS A 156 16.88 -14.13 10.37
CA LYS A 156 17.52 -14.88 11.46
C LYS A 156 16.60 -15.04 12.65
N ALA A 157 16.39 -16.30 13.03
CA ALA A 157 15.87 -16.66 14.35
C ALA A 157 16.59 -15.83 15.43
N PRO A 158 15.88 -15.31 16.44
CA PRO A 158 16.54 -14.72 17.58
C PRO A 158 17.52 -15.72 18.21
N PRO A 159 18.67 -15.27 18.74
CA PRO A 159 19.65 -16.17 19.33
C PRO A 159 19.03 -17.01 20.45
N PRO A 160 19.29 -18.33 20.50
CA PRO A 160 18.72 -19.22 21.51
C PRO A 160 19.09 -18.83 22.96
N ASP A 161 20.21 -18.14 23.15
CA ASP A 161 20.74 -17.79 24.48
C ASP A 161 20.15 -16.50 25.08
N GLU A 162 19.15 -15.89 24.45
CA GLU A 162 18.61 -14.58 24.88
C GLU A 162 17.35 -14.65 25.78
N GLY A 163 17.00 -15.85 26.28
CA GLY A 163 15.83 -16.02 27.15
C GLY A 163 14.49 -15.91 26.42
N TRP A 164 14.48 -16.25 25.13
CA TRP A 164 13.25 -16.42 24.36
C TRP A 164 12.50 -17.66 24.82
N ARG A 165 11.19 -17.54 24.97
CA ARG A 165 10.28 -18.61 25.40
C ARG A 165 9.30 -18.93 24.29
N ASP A 166 9.07 -20.23 24.10
CA ASP A 166 7.99 -20.80 23.30
C ASP A 166 6.68 -20.72 24.10
N PHE A 167 5.55 -20.91 23.43
CA PHE A 167 4.26 -21.02 24.12
C PHE A 167 4.06 -22.37 24.84
N GLY A 168 4.89 -23.38 24.54
CA GLY A 168 4.79 -24.71 25.15
C GLY A 168 3.43 -25.34 24.89
N ASP A 169 2.81 -25.91 25.93
CA ASP A 169 1.47 -26.51 25.83
C ASP A 169 0.34 -25.47 25.91
N THR A 170 0.65 -24.20 26.21
CA THR A 170 -0.35 -23.12 26.25
C THR A 170 -0.68 -22.68 24.84
N ARG A 171 -1.98 -22.49 24.55
CA ARG A 171 -2.46 -22.12 23.22
C ARG A 171 -3.06 -20.73 23.22
N PRO A 172 -2.26 -19.67 23.04
CA PRO A 172 -2.78 -18.33 23.08
C PRO A 172 -3.79 -18.10 21.95
N TRP A 173 -4.76 -17.24 22.21
CA TRP A 173 -5.59 -16.64 21.19
C TRP A 173 -4.80 -15.55 20.47
N LEU A 174 -4.64 -15.66 19.15
CA LEU A 174 -4.00 -14.61 18.36
C LEU A 174 -5.03 -13.56 17.92
N ASN A 175 -4.64 -12.29 17.97
CA ASN A 175 -5.45 -11.16 17.54
C ASN A 175 -4.65 -10.28 16.59
N ALA A 176 -5.02 -10.22 15.31
CA ALA A 176 -4.39 -9.34 14.34
C ALA A 176 -4.95 -7.90 14.43
N TRP A 177 -4.07 -6.91 14.46
CA TRP A 177 -4.43 -5.51 14.73
C TRP A 177 -4.38 -4.62 13.50
N ALA A 178 -3.26 -4.61 12.78
CA ALA A 178 -3.12 -3.79 11.59
C ALA A 178 -1.96 -4.29 10.72
N ALA A 179 -2.09 -4.06 9.41
CA ALA A 179 -1.03 -4.29 8.43
C ALA A 179 -0.84 -3.02 7.58
N LYS A 180 0.39 -2.51 7.54
CA LYS A 180 0.86 -1.53 6.56
C LYS A 180 1.59 -2.27 5.45
N PHE A 181 1.43 -1.87 4.20
CA PHE A 181 2.17 -2.40 3.06
C PHE A 181 2.27 -1.35 1.95
N ALA A 182 3.24 -1.50 1.06
CA ALA A 182 3.35 -0.74 -0.17
C ALA A 182 2.91 -1.60 -1.36
N ASP A 183 2.12 -1.04 -2.27
CA ASP A 183 1.78 -1.68 -3.54
C ASP A 183 2.93 -1.61 -4.56
N ARG A 184 2.71 -2.14 -5.77
CA ARG A 184 3.72 -2.14 -6.85
C ARG A 184 4.18 -0.76 -7.30
N ASN A 185 3.38 0.28 -7.05
CA ASN A 185 3.69 1.66 -7.39
C ASN A 185 4.34 2.40 -6.20
N GLY A 186 4.58 1.69 -5.08
CA GLY A 186 5.13 2.27 -3.86
C GLY A 186 4.10 3.05 -3.03
N VAL A 187 2.80 2.99 -3.34
CA VAL A 187 1.79 3.68 -2.54
C VAL A 187 1.59 2.91 -1.24
N SER A 188 1.73 3.62 -0.12
CA SER A 188 1.54 3.03 1.20
C SER A 188 0.08 2.95 1.59
N TRP A 189 -0.33 1.76 2.01
CA TRP A 189 -1.66 1.42 2.46
C TRP A 189 -1.61 0.87 3.89
N VAL A 190 -2.62 1.19 4.68
CA VAL A 190 -2.83 0.65 6.02
C VAL A 190 -4.22 0.04 6.09
N ARG A 191 -4.26 -1.24 6.45
CA ARG A 191 -5.49 -1.94 6.81
C ARG A 191 -5.55 -2.10 8.33
N GLU A 192 -6.60 -1.55 8.93
CA GLU A 192 -6.85 -1.62 10.37
C GLU A 192 -7.72 -2.82 10.76
N ARG A 193 -7.80 -3.13 12.06
CA ARG A 193 -8.56 -4.26 12.65
C ARG A 193 -10.02 -4.31 12.22
N ASN A 194 -10.64 -3.14 11.99
CA ASN A 194 -12.02 -3.04 11.53
C ASN A 194 -12.17 -3.25 10.00
N GLY A 195 -11.09 -3.63 9.31
CA GLY A 195 -11.05 -3.83 7.86
C GLY A 195 -10.87 -2.55 7.05
N LEU A 196 -10.87 -1.37 7.68
CA LEU A 196 -10.73 -0.08 7.01
C LEU A 196 -9.37 0.02 6.30
N LEU A 197 -9.41 0.28 5.00
CA LEU A 197 -8.23 0.50 4.17
C LEU A 197 -8.05 2.00 3.90
N THR A 198 -6.93 2.56 4.35
CA THR A 198 -6.56 3.97 4.17
C THR A 198 -5.20 4.08 3.50
N ARG A 199 -5.00 5.16 2.73
CA ARG A 199 -3.70 5.54 2.21
C ARG A 199 -2.93 6.28 3.31
N GLY A 200 -1.67 5.94 3.55
CA GLY A 200 -0.83 6.64 4.51
C GLY A 200 0.36 5.84 5.01
N ASP A 201 1.27 6.53 5.69
CA ASP A 201 2.55 5.97 6.14
C ASP A 201 2.59 5.53 7.61
N ARG A 202 1.45 5.60 8.31
CA ARG A 202 1.37 5.24 9.73
C ARG A 202 1.79 3.80 9.93
N THR A 203 2.98 3.60 10.53
CA THR A 203 3.41 2.27 10.97
C THR A 203 2.52 1.83 12.14
N PRO A 204 1.91 0.64 12.07
CA PRO A 204 1.20 0.07 13.21
C PRO A 204 2.11 0.04 14.44
N ALA A 205 1.68 0.69 15.52
CA ALA A 205 2.41 0.64 16.77
C ALA A 205 2.20 -0.74 17.39
N PRO A 206 3.26 -1.43 17.86
CA PRO A 206 3.07 -2.60 18.70
C PRO A 206 2.25 -2.19 19.93
N GLY A 207 1.40 -3.10 20.39
CA GLY A 207 0.70 -2.91 21.65
C GLY A 207 1.65 -2.65 22.81
N TRP A 208 1.16 -1.94 23.83
CA TRP A 208 1.76 -1.96 25.16
C TRP A 208 1.73 -3.40 25.67
N GLY A 209 2.79 -4.01 26.20
CA GLY A 209 2.76 -5.41 26.67
C GLY A 209 4.12 -6.09 26.66
N LEU A 210 4.14 -7.41 26.83
CA LEU A 210 5.34 -8.23 26.64
C LEU A 210 5.77 -8.20 25.17
N GLN A 211 7.06 -8.43 24.92
CA GLN A 211 7.60 -8.41 23.57
C GLN A 211 7.61 -9.80 22.97
N GLY A 212 6.93 -9.92 21.84
CA GLY A 212 7.00 -11.07 20.95
C GLY A 212 8.02 -10.82 19.85
N ALA A 213 8.71 -11.87 19.45
CA ALA A 213 9.40 -11.99 18.18
C ALA A 213 8.86 -13.20 17.42
N VAL A 214 8.90 -13.09 16.10
CA VAL A 214 8.65 -14.24 15.23
C VAL A 214 10.01 -14.84 14.92
N ILE A 215 10.21 -16.09 15.30
CA ILE A 215 11.33 -16.91 14.87
C ILE A 215 11.02 -17.36 13.46
N ALA A 216 11.81 -16.84 12.52
CA ALA A 216 11.65 -17.12 11.11
C ALA A 216 11.72 -18.64 10.84
N VAL A 217 10.57 -19.27 10.75
CA VAL A 217 10.02 -19.73 9.47
C VAL A 217 8.56 -19.31 9.48
N ALA A 218 8.26 -18.06 9.10
CA ALA A 218 6.95 -17.89 8.49
C ALA A 218 6.96 -18.84 7.30
N GLU A 219 6.02 -19.79 7.27
CA GLU A 219 5.99 -20.77 6.19
C GLU A 219 6.09 -20.00 4.88
N SER A 220 7.02 -20.43 4.01
CA SER A 220 7.23 -19.78 2.71
C SER A 220 5.87 -19.50 2.07
N PRO A 221 5.61 -18.28 1.55
CA PRO A 221 4.29 -17.90 1.09
C PRO A 221 3.69 -18.98 0.21
N GLN A 222 2.54 -19.53 0.64
CA GLN A 222 1.87 -20.60 -0.06
C GLN A 222 1.14 -20.01 -1.27
N THR A 223 1.39 -20.57 -2.45
CA THR A 223 0.72 -20.11 -3.67
C THR A 223 -0.77 -20.45 -3.63
N LEU A 224 -1.61 -19.44 -3.85
CA LEU A 224 -3.05 -19.61 -3.98
C LEU A 224 -3.40 -20.24 -5.33
N LYS A 225 -4.43 -21.09 -5.35
CA LYS A 225 -4.95 -21.67 -6.60
C LYS A 225 -5.52 -20.61 -7.56
N SER A 226 -6.01 -19.49 -7.03
CA SER A 226 -6.54 -18.36 -7.79
C SER A 226 -6.38 -17.07 -6.99
N CYS A 227 -6.16 -15.96 -7.69
CA CYS A 227 -6.04 -14.60 -7.13
C CYS A 227 -7.41 -13.95 -6.86
N GLY A 228 -8.51 -14.70 -7.03
CA GLY A 228 -9.87 -14.17 -7.05
C GLY A 228 -10.27 -13.77 -8.46
N GLU A 229 -11.24 -14.53 -9.00
CA GLU A 229 -12.09 -14.13 -10.12
C GLU A 229 -13.09 -13.06 -9.68
#